data_AF-A0A235FBN1-F1
#
_entry.id   AF-A0A235FBN1-F1
#
_cell.length_a   1.000
_cell.length_b   1.000
_cell.length_c   1.000
_cell.angle_alpha   90.00
_cell.angle_beta   90.00
_cell.angle_gamma   90.00
#
_symmetry.space_group_name_H-M   'P 1'
#
loop_
_entity.id
_entity.type
_entity.pdbx_description
1 polymer ?
#
loop_
_entity_poly.entity_id
_entity_poly.type
_entity_poly.pdbx_seq_one_letter_code
_entity_poly.pdbx_strand_id
1 'polypeptide(L)'
;MDKIIQFINEERARLWITAEGLSEEQLNDQSEPEKWSVMQVLQHLYLIEKSITRSIQDHIKKVDVLATENKPIHLTVDRTTKVEAPDYVIPSREFTTMQTMRDRLEGSRKALLELVSGTDHDEMCKKGFKHPIFGMLNLEQWVEFIGYHEKRHIFQIEEIIADKLINKQ
;
A
#
# COMPACT_ATOMS: atom_id res chain seq x y z
N MET A 1 12.89 -12.64 -3.29
CA MET A 1 12.73 -11.75 -2.12
C MET A 1 13.59 -10.46 -2.07
N ASP A 2 14.93 -10.45 -2.02
CA ASP A 2 15.70 -9.22 -1.74
C ASP A 2 15.39 -8.01 -2.64
N LYS A 3 15.26 -8.24 -3.95
CA LYS A 3 14.87 -7.21 -4.91
C LYS A 3 13.48 -6.63 -4.63
N ILE A 4 12.55 -7.45 -4.16
CA ILE A 4 11.20 -7.02 -3.78
C ILE A 4 11.27 -6.16 -2.52
N ILE A 5 12.04 -6.57 -1.51
CA ILE A 5 12.24 -5.79 -0.29
C ILE A 5 12.88 -4.43 -0.61
N GLN A 6 13.88 -4.42 -1.49
CA GLN A 6 14.49 -3.18 -1.97
C GLN A 6 13.43 -2.29 -2.65
N PHE A 7 12.68 -2.83 -3.61
CA PHE A 7 11.64 -2.11 -4.35
C PHE A 7 10.59 -1.48 -3.43
N ILE A 8 10.00 -2.24 -2.50
CA ILE A 8 8.97 -1.69 -1.59
C ILE A 8 9.55 -0.58 -0.69
N ASN A 9 10.82 -0.68 -0.29
CA ASN A 9 11.47 0.34 0.55
C ASN A 9 11.80 1.61 -0.25
N GLU A 10 12.18 1.47 -1.52
CA GLU A 10 12.39 2.60 -2.42
C GLU A 10 11.09 3.38 -2.66
N GLU A 11 9.96 2.68 -2.91
CA GLU A 11 8.67 3.35 -3.07
C GLU A 11 8.20 4.01 -1.76
N ARG A 12 8.49 3.43 -0.58
CA ARG A 12 8.21 4.07 0.71
C ARG A 12 9.02 5.35 0.90
N ALA A 13 10.30 5.33 0.55
CA ALA A 13 11.15 6.52 0.62
C ALA A 13 10.62 7.61 -0.32
N ARG A 14 10.21 7.24 -1.54
CA ARG A 14 9.59 8.16 -2.48
C ARG A 14 8.27 8.73 -1.96
N LEU A 15 7.42 7.93 -1.32
CA LEU A 15 6.18 8.40 -0.69
C LEU A 15 6.44 9.53 0.31
N TRP A 16 7.49 9.41 1.11
CA TRP A 16 7.89 10.44 2.08
C TRP A 16 8.37 11.72 1.42
N ILE A 17 9.17 11.62 0.36
CA ILE A 17 9.60 12.78 -0.43
C ILE A 17 8.38 13.48 -1.03
N THR A 18 7.44 12.74 -1.61
CA THR A 18 6.23 13.30 -2.22
C THR A 18 5.32 14.01 -1.21
N ALA A 19 5.23 13.51 0.02
CA ALA A 19 4.41 14.11 1.08
C ALA A 19 5.14 15.21 1.89
N GLU A 20 6.43 15.46 1.61
CA GLU A 20 7.23 16.44 2.32
C GLU A 20 6.82 17.89 1.98
N GLY A 21 6.97 18.81 2.94
CA GLY A 21 6.70 20.23 2.74
C GLY A 21 5.22 20.65 2.80
N LEU A 22 4.29 19.71 2.94
CA LEU A 22 2.87 20.00 3.21
C LEU A 22 2.62 20.23 4.70
N SER A 23 1.85 21.27 5.04
CA SER A 23 1.35 21.45 6.42
C SER A 23 0.32 20.38 6.78
N GLU A 24 0.07 20.18 8.07
CA GLU A 24 -0.95 19.21 8.51
C GLU A 24 -2.35 19.57 7.99
N GLU A 25 -2.66 20.86 7.87
CA GLU A 25 -3.90 21.35 7.26
C GLU A 25 -3.97 20.96 5.77
N GLN A 26 -2.89 21.12 5.02
CA GLN A 26 -2.85 20.73 3.60
C GLN A 26 -2.96 19.21 3.41
N LEU A 27 -2.34 18.44 4.31
CA LEU A 27 -2.39 16.98 4.32
C LEU A 27 -3.82 16.48 4.61
N ASN A 28 -4.51 17.12 5.54
CA ASN A 28 -5.85 16.74 5.99
C ASN A 28 -6.99 17.46 5.24
N ASP A 29 -6.69 18.32 4.28
CA ASP A 29 -7.70 19.11 3.57
C ASP A 29 -8.66 18.20 2.77
N GLN A 30 -9.94 18.27 3.17
CA GLN A 30 -11.09 17.51 2.67
C GLN A 30 -12.13 18.42 1.96
N SER A 31 -11.68 19.53 1.38
CA SER A 31 -12.55 20.45 0.64
C SER A 31 -13.31 19.78 -0.54
N GLU A 32 -12.76 18.70 -1.10
CA GLU A 32 -13.41 17.86 -2.11
C GLU A 32 -13.94 16.56 -1.46
N PRO A 33 -15.22 16.50 -1.04
CA PRO A 33 -15.74 15.38 -0.23
C PRO A 33 -15.75 14.02 -0.94
N GLU A 34 -15.74 14.03 -2.28
CA GLU A 34 -15.71 12.85 -3.15
C GLU A 34 -14.28 12.33 -3.40
N LYS A 35 -13.25 13.08 -2.99
CA LYS A 35 -11.84 12.70 -3.14
C LYS A 35 -11.19 12.46 -1.79
N TRP A 36 -10.13 11.64 -1.78
CA TRP A 36 -9.31 11.46 -0.59
C TRP A 36 -8.30 12.59 -0.47
N SER A 37 -8.09 13.06 0.76
CA SER A 37 -6.94 13.91 1.09
C SER A 37 -5.62 13.12 1.02
N VAL A 38 -4.48 13.82 1.04
CA VAL A 38 -3.16 13.16 1.10
C VAL A 38 -3.06 12.28 2.35
N MET A 39 -3.53 12.76 3.50
CA MET A 39 -3.54 11.99 4.74
C MET A 39 -4.39 10.72 4.64
N GLN A 40 -5.52 10.78 3.93
CA GLN A 40 -6.38 9.62 3.70
C GLN A 40 -5.72 8.59 2.77
N VAL A 41 -4.99 9.04 1.74
CA VAL A 41 -4.19 8.15 0.90
C VAL A 41 -3.09 7.45 1.73
N LEU A 42 -2.38 8.17 2.59
CA LEU A 42 -1.38 7.59 3.49
C LEU A 42 -2.00 6.57 4.47
N GLN A 43 -3.16 6.89 5.05
CA GLN A 43 -3.87 5.99 5.94
C GLN A 43 -4.33 4.72 5.20
N HIS A 44 -4.81 4.85 3.97
CA HIS A 44 -5.19 3.71 3.14
C HIS A 44 -4.01 2.75 2.90
N LEU A 45 -2.83 3.30 2.58
CA LEU A 45 -1.61 2.51 2.42
C LEU A 45 -1.24 1.72 3.68
N TYR A 46 -1.34 2.36 4.85
CA TYR A 46 -1.14 1.70 6.14
C TYR A 46 -2.12 0.53 6.34
N LEU A 47 -3.41 0.76 6.08
CA LEU A 47 -4.46 -0.26 6.27
C LEU A 47 -4.26 -1.46 5.33
N ILE A 48 -3.91 -1.21 4.08
CA ILE A 48 -3.62 -2.25 3.08
C ILE A 48 -2.40 -3.07 3.48
N GLU A 49 -1.28 -2.43 3.81
CA GLU A 49 -0.05 -3.14 4.21
C GLU A 49 -0.30 -3.99 5.45
N LYS A 50 -0.98 -3.45 6.47
CA LYS A 50 -1.36 -4.21 7.68
C LYS A 50 -2.26 -5.41 7.36
N SER A 51 -3.26 -5.23 6.49
CA SER A 51 -4.18 -6.30 6.11
C SER A 51 -3.48 -7.41 5.34
N ILE A 52 -2.58 -7.05 4.40
CA ILE A 52 -1.79 -8.01 3.64
C ILE A 52 -0.83 -8.75 4.56
N THR A 53 -0.09 -8.06 5.43
CA THR A 53 0.81 -8.69 6.41
C THR A 53 0.09 -9.72 7.27
N ARG A 54 -1.09 -9.39 7.79
CA ARG A 54 -1.92 -10.35 8.54
C ARG A 54 -2.34 -11.54 7.68
N SER A 55 -2.76 -11.30 6.44
CA SER A 55 -3.19 -12.35 5.53
C SER A 55 -2.04 -13.29 5.16
N ILE A 56 -0.83 -12.74 4.96
CA ILE A 56 0.40 -13.52 4.77
C ILE A 56 0.65 -14.39 6.00
N GLN A 57 0.61 -13.82 7.21
CA GLN A 57 0.83 -14.56 8.46
C GLN A 57 -0.17 -15.71 8.65
N ASP A 58 -1.44 -15.50 8.29
CA ASP A 58 -2.50 -16.52 8.38
C ASP A 58 -2.33 -17.63 7.34
N HIS A 59 -1.87 -17.29 6.12
CA HIS A 59 -1.73 -18.26 5.03
C HIS A 59 -0.42 -19.05 5.09
N ILE A 60 0.67 -18.49 5.62
CA ILE A 60 1.92 -19.23 5.85
C ILE A 60 1.69 -20.45 6.73
N LYS A 61 0.72 -20.42 7.65
CA LYS A 61 0.44 -21.54 8.56
C LYS A 61 -0.41 -22.66 7.94
N LYS A 62 -0.97 -22.45 6.75
CA LYS A 62 -1.84 -23.43 6.09
C LYS A 62 -1.03 -24.57 5.47
N VAL A 63 -1.63 -25.75 5.39
CA VAL A 63 -0.99 -26.94 4.80
C VAL A 63 -1.13 -26.94 3.27
N ASP A 64 -2.11 -26.22 2.74
CA ASP A 64 -2.42 -26.22 1.31
C ASP A 64 -1.30 -25.54 0.51
N VAL A 65 -0.77 -26.28 -0.47
CA VAL A 65 0.11 -25.77 -1.51
C VAL A 65 -0.73 -25.36 -2.71
N LEU A 66 -0.54 -24.13 -3.16
CA LEU A 66 -1.16 -23.57 -4.34
C LEU A 66 -0.13 -23.47 -5.45
N ALA A 67 -0.39 -24.14 -6.57
CA ALA A 67 0.31 -23.83 -7.81
C ALA A 67 -0.28 -22.54 -8.40
N THR A 68 0.49 -21.46 -8.39
CA THR A 68 0.07 -20.17 -8.96
C THR A 68 1.09 -19.72 -9.99
N GLU A 69 0.62 -19.43 -11.21
CA GLU A 69 1.42 -18.66 -12.16
C GLU A 69 1.50 -17.20 -11.72
N ASN A 70 2.66 -16.57 -11.91
CA ASN A 70 2.85 -15.17 -11.62
C ASN A 70 1.87 -14.31 -12.42
N LYS A 71 1.16 -13.43 -11.71
CA LYS A 71 0.24 -12.46 -12.31
C LYS A 71 0.93 -11.14 -12.65
N PRO A 72 0.43 -10.36 -13.63
CA PRO A 72 1.01 -9.07 -14.05
C PRO A 72 0.65 -7.95 -13.07
N ILE A 73 1.04 -8.09 -11.79
CA ILE A 73 0.65 -7.17 -10.71
C ILE A 73 1.19 -5.75 -10.88
N HIS A 74 2.22 -5.55 -11.71
CA HIS A 74 2.74 -4.22 -12.07
C HIS A 74 1.68 -3.33 -12.75
N LEU A 75 0.65 -3.93 -13.38
CA LEU A 75 -0.48 -3.20 -13.95
C LEU A 75 -1.32 -2.47 -12.90
N THR A 76 -1.16 -2.78 -11.61
CA THR A 76 -1.76 -2.02 -10.49
C THR A 76 -1.41 -0.53 -10.56
N VAL A 77 -0.29 -0.16 -11.18
CA VAL A 77 0.14 1.23 -11.28
C VAL A 77 -0.79 2.06 -12.19
N ASP A 78 -1.51 1.43 -13.12
CA ASP A 78 -2.38 2.13 -14.07
C ASP A 78 -3.63 2.74 -13.40
N ARG A 79 -3.60 4.05 -13.19
CA ARG A 79 -4.63 4.82 -12.51
C ARG A 79 -5.92 5.01 -13.31
N THR A 80 -5.97 4.66 -14.59
CA THR A 80 -7.16 4.80 -15.45
C THR A 80 -8.28 3.82 -15.07
N THR A 81 -7.91 2.66 -14.53
CA THR A 81 -8.87 1.69 -13.99
C THR A 81 -9.20 2.07 -12.55
N LYS A 82 -10.46 2.45 -12.28
CA LYS A 82 -10.95 2.70 -10.92
C LYS A 82 -11.32 1.39 -10.24
N VAL A 83 -10.89 1.25 -8.99
CA VAL A 83 -11.18 0.08 -8.15
C VAL A 83 -11.70 0.63 -6.83
N GLU A 84 -12.88 0.19 -6.43
CA GLU A 84 -13.44 0.54 -5.13
C GLU A 84 -12.66 -0.17 -4.02
N ALA A 85 -12.22 0.59 -3.03
CA ALA A 85 -11.54 0.04 -1.87
C ALA A 85 -12.54 -0.71 -0.99
N PRO A 86 -12.23 -1.93 -0.53
CA PRO A 86 -13.07 -2.63 0.45
C PRO A 86 -13.26 -1.81 1.74
N ASP A 87 -14.41 -1.96 2.40
CA ASP A 87 -14.79 -1.16 3.58
C ASP A 87 -13.72 -1.08 4.67
N TYR A 88 -13.00 -2.19 4.92
CA TYR A 88 -12.00 -2.28 5.99
C TYR A 88 -10.69 -1.52 5.71
N VAL A 89 -10.51 -1.02 4.49
CA VAL A 89 -9.35 -0.21 4.07
C VAL A 89 -9.75 1.21 3.65
N ILE A 90 -11.02 1.58 3.84
CA ILE A 90 -11.46 2.97 3.65
C ILE A 90 -10.86 3.83 4.78
N PRO A 91 -10.12 4.90 4.46
CA PRO A 91 -9.52 5.78 5.45
C PRO A 91 -10.58 6.60 6.22
N SER A 92 -10.28 6.95 7.46
CA SER A 92 -11.15 7.81 8.26
C SER A 92 -11.09 9.26 7.77
N ARG A 93 -12.08 10.07 8.17
CA ARG A 93 -12.07 11.53 7.94
C ARG A 93 -11.47 12.31 9.11
N GLU A 94 -10.99 11.62 10.14
CA GLU A 94 -10.43 12.25 11.34
C GLU A 94 -9.10 12.92 11.03
N PHE A 95 -8.90 14.11 11.60
CA PHE A 95 -7.63 14.81 11.51
C PHE A 95 -6.52 13.96 12.14
N THR A 96 -5.45 13.73 11.38
CA THR A 96 -4.30 12.95 11.84
C THR A 96 -3.01 13.74 11.63
N THR A 97 -2.11 13.73 12.61
CA THR A 97 -0.80 14.37 12.49
C THR A 97 0.12 13.58 11.59
N MET A 98 1.05 14.27 10.92
CA MET A 98 2.00 13.58 10.05
C MET A 98 2.89 12.61 10.85
N GLN A 99 3.26 12.97 12.09
CA GLN A 99 4.03 12.06 12.95
C GLN A 99 3.27 10.76 13.24
N THR A 100 1.98 10.84 13.60
CA THR A 100 1.17 9.65 13.85
C THR A 100 1.10 8.75 12.62
N MET A 101 0.99 9.34 11.43
CA MET A 101 0.93 8.58 10.19
C MET A 101 2.28 7.93 9.84
N ARG A 102 3.40 8.63 10.08
CA ARG A 102 4.75 8.05 9.95
C ARG A 102 4.91 6.83 10.85
N ASP A 103 4.60 6.96 12.14
CA ASP A 103 4.73 5.86 13.10
C ASP A 103 3.90 4.63 12.68
N ARG A 104 2.69 4.86 12.15
CA ARG A 104 1.82 3.78 11.65
C ARG A 104 2.42 3.06 10.45
N LEU A 105 2.88 3.81 9.45
CA LEU A 105 3.45 3.26 8.21
C LEU A 105 4.81 2.59 8.46
N GLU A 106 5.66 3.17 9.29
CA GLU A 106 6.92 2.55 9.71
C GLU A 106 6.67 1.26 10.50
N GLY A 107 5.71 1.30 11.43
CA GLY A 107 5.30 0.13 12.20
C GLY A 107 4.76 -1.00 11.31
N SER A 108 3.91 -0.70 10.33
CA SER A 108 3.39 -1.73 9.40
C SER A 108 4.49 -2.32 8.52
N ARG A 109 5.43 -1.48 8.03
CA ARG A 109 6.56 -1.96 7.21
C ARG A 109 7.50 -2.83 8.03
N LYS A 110 7.82 -2.43 9.26
CA LYS A 110 8.64 -3.23 10.16
C LYS A 110 8.02 -4.61 10.40
N ALA A 111 6.72 -4.66 10.70
CA ALA A 111 6.01 -5.93 10.91
C ALA A 111 6.02 -6.82 9.64
N LEU A 112 5.85 -6.24 8.46
CA LEU A 112 5.98 -6.96 7.19
C LEU A 112 7.38 -7.56 7.01
N LEU A 113 8.42 -6.75 7.22
CA LEU A 113 9.81 -7.18 7.03
C LEU A 113 10.23 -8.25 8.05
N GLU A 114 9.80 -8.13 9.30
CA GLU A 114 10.00 -9.15 10.33
C GLU A 114 9.33 -10.48 9.94
N LEU A 115 8.09 -10.42 9.43
CA LEU A 115 7.37 -11.61 8.96
C LEU A 115 8.10 -12.26 7.77
N VAL A 116 8.47 -11.49 6.76
CA VAL A 116 9.10 -11.99 5.53
C VAL A 116 10.49 -12.54 5.82
N SER A 117 11.31 -11.87 6.64
CA SER A 117 12.65 -12.35 7.00
C SER A 117 12.63 -13.63 7.84
N GLY A 118 11.56 -13.86 8.61
CA GLY A 118 11.36 -15.09 9.39
C GLY A 118 10.69 -16.24 8.62
N THR A 119 10.38 -16.07 7.34
CA THR A 119 9.64 -17.06 6.54
C THR A 119 10.52 -17.64 5.44
N ASP A 120 10.45 -18.96 5.27
CA ASP A 120 11.15 -19.65 4.18
C ASP A 120 10.63 -19.21 2.79
N HIS A 121 11.54 -19.01 1.86
CA HIS A 121 11.21 -18.51 0.52
C HIS A 121 10.32 -19.47 -0.27
N ASP A 122 10.52 -20.78 -0.13
CA ASP A 122 9.73 -21.79 -0.82
C ASP A 122 8.26 -21.77 -0.33
N GLU A 123 8.06 -21.54 0.96
CA GLU A 123 6.73 -21.35 1.56
C GLU A 123 6.03 -20.09 1.00
N MET A 124 6.77 -19.01 0.77
CA MET A 124 6.23 -17.79 0.17
C MET A 124 5.77 -17.99 -1.27
N CYS A 125 6.43 -18.87 -2.03
CA CYS A 125 6.07 -19.18 -3.42
C CYS A 125 4.93 -20.20 -3.54
N LYS A 126 4.80 -21.11 -2.57
CA LYS A 126 3.84 -22.23 -2.59
C LYS A 126 2.49 -21.90 -1.96
N LYS A 127 2.37 -20.79 -1.24
CA LYS A 127 1.15 -20.38 -0.55
C LYS A 127 0.64 -19.10 -1.13
N GLY A 128 -0.63 -18.80 -0.91
CA GLY A 128 -1.27 -17.65 -1.55
C GLY A 128 -2.70 -17.44 -1.13
N PHE A 129 -3.24 -16.31 -1.55
CA PHE A 129 -4.65 -15.97 -1.39
C PHE A 129 -5.13 -15.05 -2.52
N LYS A 130 -6.45 -14.98 -2.71
CA LYS A 130 -7.07 -14.28 -3.83
C LYS A 130 -6.95 -12.76 -3.69
N HIS A 131 -6.40 -12.12 -4.71
CA HIS A 131 -6.55 -10.70 -4.99
C HIS A 131 -7.85 -10.47 -5.80
N PRO A 132 -8.60 -9.38 -5.54
CA PRO A 132 -9.88 -9.11 -6.23
C PRO A 132 -9.81 -9.11 -7.77
N ILE A 133 -8.73 -8.54 -8.32
CA ILE A 133 -8.52 -8.41 -9.78
C ILE A 133 -7.65 -9.55 -10.36
N PHE A 134 -6.43 -9.70 -9.85
CA PHE A 134 -5.45 -10.66 -10.40
C PHE A 134 -5.74 -12.13 -10.06
N GLY A 135 -6.75 -12.43 -9.26
CA GLY A 135 -7.05 -13.77 -8.82
C GLY A 135 -6.03 -14.27 -7.80
N MET A 136 -5.65 -15.54 -7.86
CA MET A 136 -4.71 -16.10 -6.88
C MET A 136 -3.31 -15.51 -7.07
N LEU A 137 -2.78 -14.88 -6.01
CA LEU A 137 -1.38 -14.45 -5.91
C LEU A 137 -0.69 -15.30 -4.85
N ASN A 138 0.55 -15.72 -5.12
CA ASN A 138 1.39 -16.27 -4.07
C ASN A 138 1.81 -15.18 -3.06
N LEU A 139 2.35 -15.58 -1.91
CA LEU A 139 2.70 -14.63 -0.85
C LEU A 139 3.83 -13.70 -1.27
N GLU A 140 4.79 -14.16 -2.07
CA GLU A 140 5.83 -13.28 -2.62
C GLU A 140 5.23 -12.17 -3.49
N GLN A 141 4.29 -12.51 -4.39
CA GLN A 141 3.58 -11.53 -5.21
C GLN A 141 2.72 -10.56 -4.38
N TRP A 142 2.20 -10.98 -3.22
CA TRP A 142 1.52 -10.07 -2.30
C TRP A 142 2.48 -9.06 -1.66
N VAL A 143 3.71 -9.44 -1.34
CA VAL A 143 4.74 -8.51 -0.86
C VAL A 143 5.11 -7.53 -1.97
N GLU A 144 5.33 -8.00 -3.19
CA GLU A 144 5.64 -7.14 -4.34
C GLU A 144 4.47 -6.20 -4.69
N PHE A 145 3.23 -6.67 -4.58
CA PHE A 145 2.03 -5.87 -4.80
C PHE A 145 1.97 -4.64 -3.89
N ILE A 146 2.45 -4.73 -2.64
CA ILE A 146 2.50 -3.57 -1.73
C ILE A 146 3.30 -2.42 -2.35
N GLY A 147 4.44 -2.71 -3.00
CA GLY A 147 5.25 -1.69 -3.67
C GLY A 147 4.54 -1.06 -4.87
N TYR A 148 3.91 -1.87 -5.73
CA TYR A 148 3.14 -1.34 -6.86
C TYR A 148 1.91 -0.55 -6.42
N HIS A 149 1.25 -0.97 -5.35
CA HIS A 149 0.12 -0.27 -4.77
C HIS A 149 0.55 1.07 -4.14
N GLU A 150 1.66 1.09 -3.41
CA GLU A 150 2.27 2.32 -2.89
C GLU A 150 2.62 3.27 -4.04
N LYS A 151 3.29 2.77 -5.10
CA LYS A 151 3.61 3.54 -6.32
C LYS A 151 2.38 4.16 -6.99
N ARG A 152 1.29 3.40 -7.11
CA ARG A 152 -0.01 3.88 -7.64
C ARG A 152 -0.52 5.06 -6.83
N HIS A 153 -0.39 5.01 -5.50
CA HIS A 153 -0.90 6.05 -4.61
C HIS A 153 0.04 7.24 -4.46
N ILE A 154 1.34 7.08 -4.70
CA ILE A 154 2.25 8.21 -4.89
C ILE A 154 1.78 9.07 -6.07
N PHE A 155 1.42 8.46 -7.20
CA PHE A 155 0.85 9.20 -8.34
C PHE A 155 -0.46 9.92 -7.98
N GLN A 156 -1.32 9.29 -7.18
CA GLN A 156 -2.53 9.96 -6.68
C GLN A 156 -2.22 11.17 -5.79
N ILE A 157 -1.17 11.11 -4.95
CA ILE A 157 -0.76 12.25 -4.12
C ILE A 157 -0.20 13.37 -5.02
N GLU A 158 0.62 13.03 -6.02
CA GLU A 158 1.15 13.98 -6.99
C GLU A 158 0.00 14.71 -7.73
N GLU A 159 -1.04 13.98 -8.16
CA GLU A 159 -2.27 14.53 -8.76
C GLU A 159 -2.98 15.50 -7.81
N ILE A 160 -3.20 15.10 -6.54
CA ILE A 160 -3.85 15.95 -5.53
C ILE A 160 -3.05 17.25 -5.30
N ILE A 161 -1.73 17.17 -5.23
CA ILE A 161 -0.87 18.35 -5.02
C ILE A 161 -0.94 19.27 -6.24
N ALA A 162 -0.88 18.72 -7.45
CA ALA A 162 -0.96 19.49 -8.69
C ALA A 162 -2.32 20.22 -8.83
N ASP A 163 -3.43 19.52 -8.58
CA ASP A 163 -4.78 20.10 -8.59
C ASP A 163 -4.87 21.30 -7.64
N LYS A 164 -4.33 21.17 -6.42
CA LYS A 164 -4.34 22.25 -5.42
C LYS A 164 -3.44 23.43 -5.76
N LEU A 165 -2.36 23.23 -6.52
CA LEU A 165 -1.51 24.31 -7.00
C LEU A 165 -2.21 25.10 -8.12
N ILE A 166 -2.92 24.41 -9.01
CA ILE A 166 -3.67 25.04 -10.11
C ILE A 166 -4.85 25.85 -9.55
N ASN A 167 -5.58 25.30 -8.57
CA ASN A 167 -6.78 25.93 -8.01
C ASN A 167 -6.50 27.06 -6.98
N LYS A 168 -5.22 27.38 -6.71
CA LYS A 168 -4.80 28.50 -5.85
C LYS A 168 -4.51 29.80 -6.63
N GLN A 169 -4.63 29.81 -7.96
CA GLN A 169 -4.55 31.00 -8.82
C GLN A 169 -5.96 31.51 -9.15
#